data_AF-A0A532UNJ2-F1
#
_entry.id   AF-A0A532UNJ2-F1
#
_cell.length_a   1.000
_cell.length_b   1.000
_cell.length_c   1.000
_cell.angle_alpha   90.00
_cell.angle_beta   90.00
_cell.angle_gamma   90.00
#
_symmetry.space_group_name_H-M   'P 1'
#
loop_
_entity.id
_entity.type
_entity.pdbx_description
1 polymer ?
#
loop_
_entity_poly.entity_id
_entity_poly.type
_entity_poly.pdbx_seq_one_letter_code
_entity_poly.pdbx_strand_id
1 'polypeptide(L)'
;MVLGPDGTRGLAISVSAGIIAGCLAAFLKLHLGLPGHKAIIWMTPVIAARLLGRCRIGTTAGAFTAAFVSLGAGGNLAGGLLGLPLVGAAGALVDACILQLEKRKPSALTSIILIALAAMLANLICYAKRLLAPAGVAPHDIFGGASIFLRSLSYGLFGFLAGLIAAASAHLIQRRRKHGQF
;
A
#
# COMPACT_ATOMS: atom_id res chain seq x y z
N MET A 1 -3.52 17.02 -19.67
CA MET A 1 -3.01 15.79 -20.31
C MET A 1 -2.63 14.78 -19.23
N VAL A 2 -3.50 13.84 -18.89
CA VAL A 2 -3.32 13.01 -17.67
C VAL A 2 -2.70 11.63 -17.96
N LEU A 3 -2.83 11.08 -19.17
CA LEU A 3 -2.16 9.82 -19.54
C LEU A 3 -1.76 9.86 -21.03
N GLY A 4 -0.48 10.07 -21.30
CA GLY A 4 0.10 9.67 -22.59
C GLY A 4 0.14 8.13 -22.72
N PRO A 5 0.64 7.58 -23.84
CA PRO A 5 0.75 6.13 -24.05
C PRO A 5 1.46 5.42 -22.87
N ASP A 6 2.53 6.02 -22.35
CA ASP A 6 3.27 5.52 -21.19
C ASP A 6 2.44 5.52 -19.89
N GLY A 7 1.53 6.49 -19.76
CA GLY A 7 0.61 6.57 -18.64
C GLY A 7 -0.39 5.41 -18.62
N THR A 8 -0.95 5.07 -19.78
CA THR A 8 -1.92 3.97 -19.92
C THR A 8 -1.29 2.62 -19.57
N ARG A 9 -0.07 2.36 -20.06
CA ARG A 9 0.69 1.15 -19.72
C ARG A 9 1.00 1.09 -18.23
N GLY A 10 1.46 2.19 -17.64
CA GLY A 10 1.73 2.27 -16.21
C GLY A 10 0.48 2.01 -15.36
N LEU A 11 -0.67 2.55 -15.78
CA LEU A 11 -1.95 2.33 -15.12
C LEU A 11 -2.36 0.85 -15.20
N ALA A 12 -2.24 0.22 -16.37
CA ALA A 12 -2.55 -1.20 -16.54
C ALA A 12 -1.69 -2.10 -15.63
N ILE A 13 -0.40 -1.78 -15.46
CA ILE A 13 0.51 -2.48 -14.53
C ILE A 13 0.00 -2.32 -13.08
N SER A 14 -0.33 -1.09 -12.68
CA SER A 14 -0.85 -0.81 -11.33
C SER A 14 -2.19 -1.50 -11.04
N VAL A 15 -3.11 -1.51 -11.99
CA VAL A 15 -4.39 -2.23 -11.90
C VAL A 15 -4.15 -3.73 -11.78
N SER A 16 -3.30 -4.30 -12.64
CA SER A 16 -2.98 -5.74 -12.62
C SER A 16 -2.35 -6.17 -11.29
N ALA A 17 -1.41 -5.38 -10.76
CA ALA A 17 -0.84 -5.59 -9.45
C ALA A 17 -1.90 -5.48 -8.34
N GLY A 18 -2.84 -4.55 -8.47
CA GLY A 18 -4.00 -4.43 -7.60
C GLY A 18 -4.89 -5.67 -7.62
N ILE A 19 -5.19 -6.24 -8.79
CA ILE A 19 -5.97 -7.48 -8.91
C ILE A 19 -5.28 -8.62 -8.17
N ILE A 20 -3.99 -8.84 -8.46
CA ILE A 20 -3.19 -9.89 -7.83
C ILE A 20 -3.16 -9.69 -6.31
N ALA A 21 -2.86 -8.48 -5.85
CA ALA A 21 -2.85 -8.10 -4.44
C ALA A 21 -4.20 -8.34 -3.76
N GLY A 22 -5.30 -8.01 -4.43
CA GLY A 22 -6.67 -8.21 -3.93
C GLY A 22 -7.02 -9.67 -3.77
N CYS A 23 -6.71 -10.50 -4.77
CA CYS A 23 -6.86 -11.95 -4.71
C CYS A 23 -6.02 -12.54 -3.57
N LEU A 24 -4.73 -12.20 -3.51
CA LEU A 24 -3.84 -12.67 -2.45
C LEU A 24 -4.37 -12.27 -1.08
N ALA A 25 -4.81 -11.02 -0.89
CA ALA A 25 -5.33 -10.56 0.40
C ALA A 25 -6.67 -11.18 0.79
N ALA A 26 -7.46 -11.67 -0.16
CA ALA A 26 -8.69 -12.41 0.09
C ALA A 26 -8.42 -13.87 0.51
N PHE A 27 -7.51 -14.55 -0.20
CA PHE A 27 -7.29 -15.99 -0.03
C PHE A 27 -6.16 -16.35 0.95
N LEU A 28 -5.09 -15.55 1.04
CA LEU A 28 -4.01 -15.79 1.98
C LEU A 28 -4.41 -15.34 3.39
N LYS A 29 -4.77 -16.32 4.21
CA LYS A 29 -4.90 -16.14 5.66
C LYS A 29 -3.53 -16.25 6.33
N LEU A 30 -2.75 -15.17 6.29
CA LEU A 30 -1.55 -15.07 7.13
C LEU A 30 -1.98 -15.01 8.60
N HIS A 31 -1.80 -16.11 9.33
CA HIS A 31 -2.02 -16.16 10.77
C HIS A 31 -0.77 -15.67 11.51
N LEU A 32 -0.31 -14.47 11.19
CA LEU A 32 0.82 -13.86 11.89
C LEU A 32 0.46 -13.41 13.31
N GLY A 33 -0.81 -13.49 13.73
CA GLY A 33 -1.30 -13.05 15.04
C GLY A 33 -1.24 -11.54 15.28
N LEU A 34 -0.53 -10.79 14.42
CA LEU A 34 -0.30 -9.36 14.58
C LEU A 34 -1.19 -8.50 13.67
N PRO A 35 -1.80 -7.42 14.19
CA PRO A 35 -2.66 -6.54 13.40
C PRO A 35 -1.85 -5.75 12.35
N GLY A 36 -2.41 -5.55 11.15
CA GLY A 36 -1.77 -4.76 10.09
C GLY A 36 -0.85 -5.55 9.14
N HIS A 37 -0.53 -6.81 9.41
CA HIS A 37 0.37 -7.63 8.58
C HIS A 37 -0.07 -7.77 7.12
N LYS A 38 -1.39 -7.68 6.86
CA LYS A 38 -1.95 -7.74 5.49
C LYS A 38 -1.35 -6.66 4.59
N ALA A 39 -0.86 -5.54 5.13
CA ALA A 39 -0.16 -4.49 4.39
C ALA A 39 0.99 -5.02 3.54
N ILE A 40 1.74 -6.02 4.01
CA ILE A 40 2.81 -6.64 3.24
C ILE A 40 2.27 -7.28 1.95
N ILE A 41 1.12 -7.97 2.03
CA ILE A 41 0.55 -8.67 0.88
C ILE A 41 0.08 -7.68 -0.19
N TRP A 42 -0.60 -6.61 0.21
CA TRP A 42 -1.27 -5.75 -0.76
C TRP A 42 -0.50 -4.46 -1.09
N MET A 43 0.11 -3.79 -0.09
CA MET A 43 0.80 -2.51 -0.33
C MET A 43 2.11 -2.73 -1.09
N THR A 44 2.86 -3.77 -0.77
CA THR A 44 4.16 -4.04 -1.42
C THR A 44 4.05 -4.15 -2.94
N PRO A 45 3.20 -5.03 -3.52
CA PRO A 45 3.08 -5.12 -4.97
C PRO A 45 2.49 -3.85 -5.59
N VAL A 46 1.56 -3.16 -4.92
CA VAL A 46 0.94 -1.93 -5.43
C VAL A 46 1.95 -0.78 -5.52
N ILE A 47 2.75 -0.55 -4.47
CA ILE A 47 3.80 0.47 -4.45
C ILE A 47 4.91 0.13 -5.45
N ALA A 48 5.35 -1.13 -5.50
CA ALA A 48 6.36 -1.58 -6.45
C ALA A 48 5.88 -1.37 -7.90
N ALA A 49 4.62 -1.70 -8.20
CA ALA A 49 4.01 -1.47 -9.50
C ALA A 49 3.98 0.02 -9.87
N ARG A 50 3.63 0.91 -8.93
CA ARG A 50 3.70 2.37 -9.15
C ARG A 50 5.12 2.83 -9.50
N LEU A 51 6.13 2.36 -8.78
CA LEU A 51 7.53 2.76 -8.99
C LEU A 51 8.09 2.22 -10.31
N LEU A 52 7.71 1.01 -10.71
CA LEU A 52 8.15 0.37 -11.96
C LEU A 52 7.38 0.89 -13.18
N GLY A 53 6.07 1.08 -13.05
CA GLY A 53 5.16 1.52 -14.10
C GLY A 53 5.10 3.03 -14.30
N ARG A 54 5.63 3.83 -13.36
CA ARG A 54 5.72 5.31 -13.43
C ARG A 54 4.38 6.05 -13.64
N CYS A 55 3.25 5.43 -13.31
CA CYS A 55 1.93 6.05 -13.45
C CYS A 55 1.63 6.99 -12.27
N ARG A 56 1.31 8.27 -12.49
CA ARG A 56 1.15 9.25 -11.40
C ARG A 56 0.18 8.85 -10.28
N ILE A 57 -0.87 8.11 -10.61
CA ILE A 57 -1.92 7.64 -9.69
C ILE A 57 -1.85 6.12 -9.45
N GLY A 58 -0.69 5.51 -9.69
CA GLY A 58 -0.55 4.05 -9.72
C GLY A 58 -0.82 3.39 -8.37
N THR A 59 -0.43 3.99 -7.26
CA THR A 59 -0.70 3.42 -5.92
C THR A 59 -2.18 3.52 -5.59
N THR A 60 -2.80 4.65 -5.92
CA THR A 60 -4.23 4.90 -5.72
C THR A 60 -5.09 3.92 -6.53
N ALA A 61 -4.80 3.81 -7.83
CA ALA A 61 -5.51 2.90 -8.73
C ALA A 61 -5.34 1.43 -8.30
N GLY A 62 -4.11 1.03 -7.97
CA GLY A 62 -3.83 -0.32 -7.48
C GLY A 62 -4.50 -0.62 -6.14
N ALA A 63 -4.52 0.34 -5.21
CA ALA A 63 -5.17 0.19 -3.91
C ALA A 63 -6.70 0.05 -4.03
N PHE A 64 -7.35 0.88 -4.86
CA PHE A 64 -8.78 0.71 -5.16
C PHE A 64 -9.06 -0.64 -5.78
N THR A 65 -8.29 -1.02 -6.80
CA THR A 65 -8.46 -2.31 -7.49
C THR A 65 -8.31 -3.48 -6.52
N ALA A 66 -7.27 -3.47 -5.68
CA ALA A 66 -7.07 -4.48 -4.65
C ALA A 66 -8.23 -4.56 -3.67
N ALA A 67 -8.77 -3.41 -3.26
CA ALA A 67 -9.91 -3.37 -2.35
C ALA A 67 -11.19 -3.91 -2.99
N PHE A 68 -11.50 -3.54 -4.24
CA PHE A 68 -12.66 -4.06 -4.98
C PHE A 68 -12.55 -5.56 -5.24
N VAL A 69 -11.39 -6.02 -5.71
CA VAL A 69 -11.16 -7.45 -5.99
C VAL A 69 -11.23 -8.26 -4.69
N SER A 70 -10.62 -7.76 -3.60
CA SER A 70 -10.71 -8.43 -2.31
C SER A 70 -12.16 -8.52 -1.83
N LEU A 71 -12.95 -7.44 -1.96
CA LEU A 71 -14.35 -7.42 -1.58
C LEU A 71 -15.19 -8.40 -2.42
N GLY A 72 -15.00 -8.40 -3.74
CA GLY A 72 -15.71 -9.31 -4.66
C GLY A 72 -15.36 -10.78 -4.43
N ALA A 73 -14.16 -11.07 -3.94
CA ALA A 73 -13.72 -12.42 -3.57
C ALA A 73 -14.11 -12.83 -2.13
N GLY A 74 -14.95 -12.05 -1.43
CA GLY A 74 -15.37 -12.32 -0.06
C GLY A 74 -14.33 -11.97 1.02
N GLY A 75 -13.23 -11.32 0.64
CA GLY A 75 -12.24 -10.76 1.54
C GLY A 75 -12.66 -9.41 2.12
N ASN A 76 -11.96 -8.98 3.17
CA ASN A 76 -12.23 -7.70 3.83
C ASN A 76 -10.97 -6.84 3.99
N LEU A 77 -10.39 -6.42 2.86
CA LEU A 77 -9.24 -5.51 2.83
C LEU A 77 -9.63 -4.11 3.33
N ALA A 78 -10.78 -3.61 2.87
CA ALA A 78 -11.22 -2.24 3.11
C ALA A 78 -11.99 -2.04 4.42
N GLY A 79 -12.47 -3.09 5.09
CA GLY A 79 -13.50 -2.91 6.13
C GLY A 79 -14.89 -2.70 5.52
N GLY A 80 -15.14 -3.25 4.34
CA GLY A 80 -16.35 -3.02 3.53
C GLY A 80 -16.28 -1.76 2.65
N LEU A 81 -17.42 -1.42 2.03
CA LEU A 81 -17.54 -0.28 1.10
C LEU A 81 -17.20 1.06 1.77
N LEU A 82 -17.54 1.23 3.06
CA LEU A 82 -17.28 2.46 3.81
C LEU A 82 -15.79 2.76 4.01
N GLY A 83 -14.93 1.76 3.96
CA GLY A 83 -13.49 1.95 4.10
C GLY A 83 -12.74 2.15 2.77
N LEU A 84 -13.43 2.08 1.62
CA LEU A 84 -12.83 2.34 0.31
C LEU A 84 -12.24 3.75 0.18
N PRO A 85 -12.92 4.83 0.61
CA PRO A 85 -12.35 6.17 0.54
C PRO A 85 -11.02 6.30 1.29
N LEU A 86 -10.91 5.62 2.45
CA LEU A 86 -9.68 5.61 3.25
C LEU A 86 -8.55 4.84 2.58
N VAL A 87 -8.85 3.73 1.89
CA VAL A 87 -7.85 3.01 1.08
C VAL A 87 -7.39 3.85 -0.11
N GLY A 88 -8.30 4.57 -0.77
CA GLY A 88 -7.98 5.53 -1.82
C GLY A 88 -7.09 6.67 -1.32
N ALA A 89 -7.43 7.28 -0.19
CA ALA A 89 -6.64 8.33 0.45
C ALA A 89 -5.24 7.84 0.84
N ALA A 90 -5.13 6.62 1.38
CA ALA A 90 -3.86 5.98 1.68
C ALA A 90 -2.99 5.80 0.43
N GLY A 91 -3.57 5.36 -0.69
CA GLY A 91 -2.88 5.29 -1.98
C GLY A 91 -2.44 6.65 -2.51
N ALA A 92 -3.31 7.66 -2.41
CA ALA A 92 -3.05 9.02 -2.87
C ALA A 92 -1.91 9.68 -2.09
N LEU A 93 -1.83 9.42 -0.77
CA LEU A 93 -0.73 9.88 0.08
C LEU A 93 0.63 9.37 -0.43
N VAL A 94 0.71 8.08 -0.76
CA VAL A 94 1.95 7.47 -1.27
C VAL A 94 2.27 7.98 -2.68
N ASP A 95 1.28 8.11 -3.56
CA ASP A 95 1.48 8.71 -4.89
C ASP A 95 1.99 10.15 -4.79
N ALA A 96 1.43 10.97 -3.90
CA ALA A 96 1.87 12.34 -3.64
C ALA A 96 3.33 12.38 -3.15
N CYS A 97 3.70 11.49 -2.22
CA CYS A 97 5.08 11.36 -1.75
C CYS A 97 6.02 11.01 -2.90
N ILE A 98 5.72 9.98 -3.69
CA ILE A 98 6.54 9.55 -4.83
C ILE A 98 6.69 10.67 -5.86
N LEU A 99 5.59 11.38 -6.19
CA LEU A 99 5.63 12.51 -7.12
C LEU A 99 6.51 13.66 -6.61
N GLN A 100 6.50 13.92 -5.30
CA GLN A 100 7.36 14.94 -4.70
C GLN A 100 8.85 14.52 -4.75
N LEU A 101 9.15 13.24 -4.53
CA LEU A 101 10.49 12.68 -4.66
C LEU A 101 10.99 12.72 -6.11
N GLU A 102 10.14 12.39 -7.09
CA GLU A 102 10.45 12.49 -8.52
C GLU A 102 10.85 13.93 -8.91
N LYS A 103 10.22 14.95 -8.30
CA LYS A 103 10.57 16.38 -8.53
C LYS A 103 11.90 16.78 -7.88
N ARG A 104 12.17 16.33 -6.66
CA ARG A 104 13.36 16.73 -5.88
C ARG A 104 14.61 15.92 -6.19
N LYS A 105 14.47 14.76 -6.82
CA LYS A 105 15.56 13.82 -7.15
C LYS A 105 16.53 13.56 -5.98
N PRO A 106 16.05 13.20 -4.77
CA PRO A 106 16.93 12.92 -3.65
C PRO A 106 17.70 11.60 -3.86
N SER A 107 18.64 11.31 -2.96
CA SER A 107 19.39 10.04 -2.99
C SER A 107 18.46 8.83 -2.94
N ALA A 108 18.93 7.67 -3.43
CA ALA A 108 18.14 6.44 -3.43
C ALA A 108 17.75 6.01 -2.00
N LEU A 109 18.67 6.12 -1.04
CA LEU A 109 18.40 5.80 0.35
C LEU A 109 17.32 6.70 0.95
N THR A 110 17.42 8.01 0.70
CA THR A 110 16.40 8.98 1.14
C THR A 110 15.03 8.69 0.53
N SER A 111 14.99 8.32 -0.76
CA SER A 111 13.74 7.95 -1.44
C SER A 111 13.11 6.71 -0.81
N ILE A 112 13.91 5.67 -0.53
CA ILE A 112 13.44 4.43 0.12
C ILE A 112 12.84 4.73 1.50
N ILE A 113 13.54 5.51 2.32
CA ILE A 113 13.08 5.86 3.67
C ILE A 113 11.77 6.67 3.61
N LEU A 114 11.69 7.69 2.74
CA LEU A 114 10.51 8.54 2.65
C LEU A 114 9.29 7.77 2.10
N ILE A 115 9.48 6.86 1.14
CA ILE A 115 8.41 5.98 0.66
C ILE A 115 7.95 5.03 1.77
N ALA A 116 8.87 4.48 2.56
CA ALA A 116 8.53 3.63 3.70
C ALA A 116 7.73 4.38 4.78
N LEU A 117 8.10 5.63 5.08
CA LEU A 117 7.33 6.48 5.99
C LEU A 117 5.94 6.84 5.43
N ALA A 118 5.83 7.10 4.13
CA ALA A 118 4.52 7.30 3.49
C ALA A 118 3.65 6.03 3.56
N ALA A 119 4.24 4.85 3.35
CA ALA A 119 3.54 3.57 3.47
C ALA A 119 3.12 3.28 4.93
N MET A 120 3.94 3.65 5.92
CA MET A 120 3.60 3.62 7.34
C MET A 120 2.34 4.46 7.62
N LEU A 121 2.34 5.72 7.20
CA LEU A 121 1.20 6.63 7.37
C LEU A 121 -0.05 6.13 6.63
N ALA A 122 0.10 5.64 5.41
CA ALA A 122 -0.98 5.05 4.63
C ALA A 122 -1.61 3.83 5.33
N ASN A 123 -0.80 2.98 5.97
CA ASN A 123 -1.32 1.85 6.74
C ASN A 123 -2.00 2.30 8.05
N LEU A 124 -1.53 3.39 8.68
CA LEU A 124 -2.21 4.00 9.82
C LEU A 124 -3.56 4.63 9.44
N ILE A 125 -3.67 5.25 8.26
CA ILE A 125 -4.96 5.70 7.70
C ILE A 125 -5.89 4.48 7.51
N CYS A 126 -5.34 3.36 7.02
CA CYS A 126 -6.09 2.11 6.93
C CYS A 126 -6.46 1.49 8.28
N TYR A 127 -5.75 1.84 9.37
CA TYR A 127 -6.13 1.47 10.73
C TYR A 127 -7.29 2.34 11.24
N ALA A 128 -7.30 3.64 10.94
CA ALA A 128 -8.36 4.55 11.35
C ALA A 128 -9.76 4.07 10.93
N LYS A 129 -9.89 3.41 9.77
CA LYS A 129 -11.17 2.83 9.34
C LYS A 129 -11.71 1.75 10.29
N ARG A 130 -10.83 1.03 11.01
CA ARG A 130 -11.24 0.05 12.03
C ARG A 130 -11.76 0.71 13.29
N LEU A 131 -11.37 1.96 13.55
CA LEU A 131 -11.91 2.76 14.65
C LEU A 131 -13.27 3.37 14.28
N LEU A 132 -13.55 3.55 12.98
CA LEU A 132 -14.77 4.19 12.47
C LEU A 132 -15.87 3.19 12.08
N ALA A 133 -15.54 1.93 11.80
CA ALA A 133 -16.54 0.94 11.42
C ALA A 133 -17.32 0.45 12.65
N PRO A 134 -18.67 0.39 12.61
CA PRO A 134 -19.52 -0.02 13.73
C PRO A 134 -19.45 -1.53 14.04
N ALA A 135 -18.62 -2.29 13.32
CA ALA A 135 -18.36 -3.69 13.59
C ALA A 135 -17.41 -3.87 14.78
N GLY A 136 -17.88 -3.44 15.95
CA GLY A 136 -17.37 -3.79 17.27
C GLY A 136 -15.96 -3.31 17.55
N VAL A 137 -15.84 -2.49 18.61
CA VAL A 137 -14.74 -2.67 19.57
C VAL A 137 -14.58 -4.17 19.77
N ALA A 138 -13.56 -4.77 19.15
CA ALA A 138 -13.43 -6.21 19.18
C ALA A 138 -13.28 -6.60 20.66
N PRO A 139 -13.75 -7.76 21.12
CA PRO A 139 -13.65 -8.15 22.54
C PRO A 139 -12.19 -8.22 23.06
N HIS A 140 -11.19 -7.92 22.24
CA HIS A 140 -9.78 -7.79 22.60
C HIS A 140 -9.34 -6.33 22.86
N ASP A 141 -10.22 -5.34 22.70
CA ASP A 141 -10.02 -3.94 23.12
C ASP A 141 -10.34 -3.74 24.62
N ILE A 142 -10.69 -4.83 25.32
CA ILE A 142 -10.90 -4.91 26.78
C ILE A 142 -9.62 -4.54 27.56
N PHE A 143 -8.43 -4.56 26.94
CA PHE A 143 -7.16 -4.19 27.56
C PHE A 143 -6.84 -2.68 27.59
N GLY A 144 -7.80 -1.80 27.28
CA GLY A 144 -7.63 -0.34 27.45
C GLY A 144 -6.62 0.30 26.48
N GLY A 145 -6.25 1.56 26.72
CA GLY A 145 -5.46 2.41 25.81
C GLY A 145 -4.11 1.83 25.34
N ALA A 146 -3.53 0.90 26.09
CA ALA A 146 -2.32 0.17 25.70
C ALA A 146 -2.52 -0.68 24.42
N SER A 147 -3.72 -1.25 24.24
CA SER A 147 -4.05 -2.05 23.05
C SER A 147 -4.12 -1.19 21.78
N ILE A 148 -4.60 0.06 21.89
CA ILE A 148 -4.68 1.04 20.80
C ILE A 148 -3.28 1.44 20.35
N PHE A 149 -2.37 1.67 21.30
CA PHE A 149 -0.98 2.01 21.01
C PHE A 149 -0.25 0.85 20.32
N LEU A 150 -0.32 -0.37 20.87
CA LEU A 150 0.34 -1.55 20.28
C LEU A 150 -0.17 -1.89 18.88
N ARG A 151 -1.48 -1.74 18.64
CA ARG A 151 -2.07 -1.91 17.31
C ARG A 151 -1.56 -0.86 16.35
N SER A 152 -1.55 0.41 16.76
CA SER A 152 -1.04 1.50 15.92
C SER A 152 0.43 1.27 15.58
N LEU A 153 1.26 0.87 16.54
CA LEU A 153 2.66 0.52 16.32
C LEU A 153 2.81 -0.63 15.31
N SER A 154 2.02 -1.70 15.47
CA SER A 154 2.03 -2.85 14.55
C SER A 154 1.63 -2.45 13.12
N TYR A 155 0.56 -1.66 12.96
CA TYR A 155 0.18 -1.11 11.67
C TYR A 155 1.27 -0.21 11.08
N GLY A 156 1.87 0.65 11.89
CA GLY A 156 2.99 1.48 11.47
C GLY A 156 4.16 0.63 10.96
N LEU A 157 4.59 -0.36 11.74
CA LEU A 157 5.69 -1.24 11.41
C LEU A 157 5.44 -2.03 10.11
N PHE A 158 4.26 -2.63 9.95
CA PHE A 158 3.95 -3.37 8.73
C PHE A 158 3.82 -2.48 7.50
N GLY A 159 3.29 -1.26 7.66
CA GLY A 159 3.26 -0.28 6.56
C GLY A 159 4.67 0.14 6.16
N PHE A 160 5.53 0.42 7.15
CA PHE A 160 6.92 0.77 6.95
C PHE A 160 7.70 -0.34 6.23
N LEU A 161 7.59 -1.58 6.72
CA LEU A 161 8.23 -2.76 6.10
C LEU A 161 7.73 -2.98 4.67
N ALA A 162 6.44 -2.88 4.43
CA ALA A 162 5.87 -3.03 3.09
C ALA A 162 6.44 -2.00 2.11
N GLY A 163 6.58 -0.74 2.55
CA GLY A 163 7.17 0.35 1.77
C GLY A 163 8.68 0.18 1.55
N LEU A 164 9.43 -0.25 2.56
CA LEU A 164 10.85 -0.57 2.43
C LEU A 164 11.08 -1.66 1.38
N ILE A 165 10.36 -2.78 1.50
CA ILE A 165 10.47 -3.91 0.56
C ILE A 165 10.14 -3.44 -0.86
N ALA A 166 9.04 -2.71 -1.04
CA ALA A 166 8.63 -2.21 -2.34
C ALA A 166 9.66 -1.27 -2.97
N ALA A 167 10.10 -0.25 -2.21
CA ALA A 167 11.04 0.76 -2.70
C ALA A 167 12.41 0.16 -3.00
N ALA A 168 12.95 -0.67 -2.08
CA ALA A 168 14.23 -1.34 -2.28
C ALA A 168 14.20 -2.26 -3.50
N SER A 169 13.14 -3.07 -3.64
CA SER A 169 12.97 -3.98 -4.79
C SER A 169 12.90 -3.21 -6.10
N ALA A 170 12.10 -2.14 -6.16
CA ALA A 170 11.98 -1.32 -7.36
C ALA A 170 13.31 -0.66 -7.74
N HIS A 171 14.05 -0.12 -6.77
CA HIS A 171 15.37 0.46 -7.00
C HIS A 171 16.41 -0.57 -7.47
N LEU A 172 16.42 -1.78 -6.89
CA LEU A 172 17.30 -2.86 -7.33
C LEU A 172 17.01 -3.27 -8.77
N ILE A 173 15.74 -3.43 -9.14
CA ILE A 173 15.32 -3.77 -10.50
C ILE A 173 15.72 -2.66 -11.49
N GLN A 174 15.47 -1.40 -11.13
CA GLN A 174 15.85 -0.26 -11.97
C GLN A 174 17.36 -0.14 -12.15
N ARG A 175 18.15 -0.39 -11.09
CA ARG A 175 19.61 -0.40 -11.15
C ARG A 175 20.11 -1.50 -12.10
N ARG A 176 19.56 -2.72 -12.01
CA ARG A 176 19.90 -3.81 -12.92
C ARG A 176 19.57 -3.48 -14.38
N ARG A 177 18.42 -2.85 -14.65
CA ARG A 177 18.06 -2.42 -16.01
C ARG A 177 19.02 -1.38 -16.60
N LYS A 178 19.59 -0.51 -15.77
CA LYS A 178 20.60 0.46 -16.21
C LYS A 178 21.97 -0.16 -16.48
N HIS A 179 22.36 -1.17 -15.70
CA HIS A 179 23.65 -1.87 -15.88
C HIS A 179 23.61 -2.99 -16.92
N GLY A 180 22.42 -3.53 -17.23
CA GLY A 180 22.21 -4.59 -18.22
C GLY A 180 21.89 -4.09 -19.63
N GLN A 181 22.14 -2.81 -19.93
CA GLN A 181 22.21 -2.34 -21.32
C GLN A 181 23.57 -2.78 -21.91
N PHE A 182 23.60 -4.02 -22.40
CA PHE A 182 24.42 -4.38 -23.55
C PHE A 182 23.70 -3.92 -24.83
#